data_AF-A0A931WXR0-F1
#
_entry.id   AF-A0A931WXR0-F1
#
_cell.length_a   1.000
_cell.length_b   1.000
_cell.length_c   1.000
_cell.angle_alpha   90.00
_cell.angle_beta   90.00
_cell.angle_gamma   90.00
#
_symmetry.space_group_name_H-M   'P 1'
#
loop_
_entity.id
_entity.type
_entity.pdbx_description
1 polymer ?
#
loop_
_entity_poly.entity_id
_entity_poly.type
_entity_poly.pdbx_seq_one_letter_code
_entity_poly.pdbx_strand_id
1 'polypeptide(L)' 'MLDEILDQVEAYLGGLTTLRELEFWVMDSFDAVMGMGDWDAMVLANDLDADLVEVKQGRLSEDALKDSLREKLSALRKA' A
#
# COMPACT_ATOMS: atom_id res chain seq x y z
N MET A 1 8.34 -5.64 -8.54
CA MET A 1 8.07 -5.10 -7.20
C MET A 1 6.70 -4.45 -7.14
N LEU A 2 6.33 -3.64 -8.12
CA LEU A 2 4.99 -3.06 -8.19
C LEU A 2 3.87 -4.10 -8.03
N ASP A 3 3.90 -5.20 -8.80
CA ASP A 3 2.89 -6.26 -8.70
C ASP A 3 2.77 -6.87 -7.30
N GLU A 4 3.89 -7.03 -6.58
CA GLU A 4 3.88 -7.55 -5.21
C GLU A 4 3.17 -6.59 -4.26
N ILE A 5 3.39 -5.27 -4.40
CA ILE A 5 2.66 -4.27 -3.61
C ILE A 5 1.16 -4.31 -3.95
N LEU A 6 0.81 -4.42 -5.24
CA LEU A 6 -0.59 -4.50 -5.68
C LEU A 6 -1.29 -5.75 -5.14
N ASP A 7 -0.61 -6.90 -5.14
CA ASP A 7 -1.14 -8.16 -4.59
C ASP A 7 -1.40 -8.05 -3.07
N GLN A 8 -0.52 -7.39 -2.32
CA GLN A 8 -0.71 -7.16 -0.89
C GLN A 8 -1.86 -6.20 -0.59
N VAL A 9 -1.99 -5.14 -1.40
CA VAL A 9 -3.12 -4.21 -1.32
C VAL A 9 -4.44 -4.93 -1.65
N GLU A 10 -4.46 -5.79 -2.67
CA GLU A 10 -5.62 -6.62 -3.01
C GLU A 10 -5.99 -7.59 -1.88
N ALA A 11 -5.00 -8.25 -1.26
CA ALA A 11 -5.22 -9.14 -0.13
C ALA A 11 -5.85 -8.40 1.07
N TYR A 12 -5.36 -7.19 1.36
CA TYR A 12 -5.93 -6.34 2.42
C TYR A 12 -7.35 -5.90 2.09
N LEU A 13 -7.60 -5.39 0.88
CA LEU A 13 -8.92 -4.97 0.44
C LEU A 13 -9.94 -6.12 0.40
N GLY A 14 -9.47 -7.34 0.12
CA GLY A 14 -10.26 -8.57 0.14
C GLY A 14 -10.48 -9.16 1.54
N GLY A 15 -9.89 -8.57 2.58
CA GLY A 15 -9.99 -9.07 3.96
C GLY A 15 -9.20 -10.35 4.23
N LEU A 16 -8.25 -10.71 3.35
CA LEU A 16 -7.33 -11.84 3.55
C LEU A 16 -6.19 -11.48 4.51
N THR A 17 -5.84 -10.20 4.60
CA THR A 17 -4.90 -9.65 5.56
C THR A 17 -5.53 -8.48 6.32
N THR A 18 -5.00 -8.21 7.50
CA THR A 18 -5.37 -7.08 8.35
C THR A 18 -4.56 -5.84 8.00
N LEU A 19 -5.05 -4.66 8.42
CA LEU A 19 -4.31 -3.40 8.29
C LEU A 19 -2.91 -3.48 8.92
N ARG A 20 -2.79 -4.17 10.05
CA ARG A 20 -1.52 -4.36 10.76
C ARG A 20 -0.54 -5.24 9.98
N GLU A 21 -1.03 -6.26 9.29
CA GLU A 21 -0.20 -7.12 8.44
C GLU A 21 0.26 -6.37 7.20
N LEU A 22 -0.59 -5.53 6.62
CA LEU A 22 -0.20 -4.61 5.55
C LEU A 22 0.87 -3.61 6.02
N GLU A 23 0.69 -2.96 7.18
CA GLU A 23 1.68 -2.05 7.78
C GLU A 23 3.04 -2.76 7.96
N PHE A 24 3.02 -3.97 8.52
CA PHE A 24 4.23 -4.76 8.73
C PHE A 24 4.93 -5.09 7.41
N TRP A 25 4.17 -5.54 6.39
CA TRP A 25 4.74 -5.91 5.10
C TRP A 25 5.37 -4.70 4.39
N VAL A 26 4.70 -3.54 4.42
CA VAL A 26 5.21 -2.30 3.82
C VAL A 26 6.52 -1.89 4.47
N MET A 27 6.58 -1.90 5.81
CA MET A 27 7.79 -1.56 6.55
C MET A 27 8.95 -2.52 6.27
N ASP A 28 8.69 -3.83 6.22
CA ASP A 28 9.70 -4.86 5.97
C ASP A 28 10.23 -4.82 4.53
N SER A 29 9.35 -4.47 3.58
CA SER A 29 9.67 -4.45 2.15
C SER A 29 10.21 -3.10 1.66
N PHE A 30 10.12 -2.03 2.46
CA PHE A 30 10.40 -0.66 2.04
C PHE A 30 11.82 -0.47 1.48
N ASP A 31 12.83 -0.97 2.21
CA ASP A 31 14.24 -0.87 1.78
C ASP A 31 14.48 -1.63 0.47
N ALA A 32 13.79 -2.74 0.26
CA ALA A 32 13.87 -3.52 -0.98
C ALA A 32 13.22 -2.77 -2.16
N VAL A 33 12.07 -2.14 -1.93
CA VAL A 33 11.41 -1.30 -2.96
C VAL A 33 12.34 -0.17 -3.39
N MET A 34 12.94 0.53 -2.44
CA MET A 34 13.82 1.68 -2.70
C MET A 34 15.12 1.27 -3.43
N GLY A 35 15.59 0.05 -3.22
CA GLY A 35 16.82 -0.47 -3.84
C GLY A 35 16.68 -0.95 -5.30
N MET A 36 15.46 -1.23 -5.78
CA MET A 36 15.23 -1.85 -7.10
C MET A 36 15.06 -0.84 -8.25
N GLY A 37 14.83 0.44 -7.98
CA GLY A 37 14.69 1.47 -9.01
C GLY A 37 13.40 1.41 -9.84
N ASP A 38 12.41 0.64 -9.39
CA ASP A 38 11.04 0.61 -9.95
C ASP A 38 10.29 1.84 -9.43
N TRP A 39 10.21 2.88 -10.27
CA TRP A 39 9.68 4.19 -9.87
C TRP A 39 8.22 4.11 -9.40
N ASP A 40 7.38 3.34 -10.09
CA ASP A 40 5.97 3.20 -9.74
C ASP A 40 5.80 2.44 -8.42
N ALA A 41 6.61 1.40 -8.19
CA ALA A 41 6.64 0.70 -6.90
C ALA A 41 7.10 1.62 -5.76
N MET A 42 8.12 2.45 -5.99
CA MET A 42 8.62 3.40 -4.99
C MET A 42 7.59 4.46 -4.63
N VAL A 43 6.92 5.05 -5.63
CA VAL A 43 5.86 6.04 -5.40
C VAL A 43 4.70 5.40 -4.64
N LEU A 44 4.26 4.22 -5.05
CA LEU A 44 3.16 3.53 -4.39
C LEU A 44 3.49 3.14 -2.94
N ALA A 45 4.70 2.62 -2.69
CA ALA A 45 5.12 2.24 -1.34
C ALA A 45 5.22 3.46 -0.41
N ASN A 46 5.74 4.59 -0.91
CA ASN A 46 5.84 5.83 -0.15
C ASN A 46 4.46 6.43 0.16
N ASP A 47 3.54 6.45 -0.81
CA ASP A 47 2.16 6.88 -0.60
C ASP A 47 1.45 5.99 0.43
N LEU A 48 1.65 4.67 0.32
CA LEU A 48 1.06 3.70 1.23
C LEU A 48 1.57 3.87 2.66
N ASP A 49 2.88 4.06 2.86
CA ASP A 49 3.45 4.36 4.17
C ASP A 49 2.86 5.65 4.77
N ALA A 50 2.75 6.71 3.97
CA ALA A 50 2.14 7.96 4.40
C ALA A 50 0.68 7.77 4.85
N ASP A 51 -0.14 7.10 4.05
CA ASP A 51 -1.54 6.85 4.39
C ASP A 51 -1.67 5.98 5.66
N LEU A 52 -0.82 4.96 5.82
CA LEU A 52 -0.77 4.12 7.03
C LEU A 52 -0.41 4.92 8.28
N VAL A 53 0.54 5.85 8.18
CA VAL A 53 0.90 6.78 9.26
C VAL A 53 -0.29 7.68 9.62
N GLU A 54 -1.02 8.20 8.63
CA GLU A 54 -2.21 9.02 8.87
C GLU A 54 -3.35 8.23 9.55
N VAL A 55 -3.55 6.96 9.18
CA VAL A 55 -4.51 6.07 9.87
C VAL A 55 -4.10 5.84 11.32
N LYS A 56 -2.82 5.55 11.56
CA LYS A 56 -2.27 5.33 12.91
C LYS A 56 -2.41 6.55 13.81
N GLN A 57 -2.36 7.75 13.23
CA GLN A 57 -2.56 9.02 13.93
C GLN A 57 -4.04 9.40 14.08
N GLY A 58 -4.97 8.59 13.54
CA GLY A 58 -6.40 8.86 13.57
C GLY A 58 -6.82 10.04 12.70
N ARG A 59 -5.96 10.47 11.76
CA ARG A 59 -6.23 11.56 10.80
C ARG A 59 -6.89 11.05 9.52
N LEU A 60 -6.69 9.77 9.21
CA LEU A 60 -7.36 9.04 8.13
C LEU A 60 -8.17 7.89 8.74
N SER A 61 -9.40 7.66 8.28
CA SER A 61 -10.14 6.46 8.66
C SER A 61 -9.70 5.27 7.82
N GLU A 62 -9.84 4.06 8.35
CA GLU A 62 -9.53 2.85 7.59
C GLU A 62 -10.40 2.72 6.32
N ASP A 63 -11.66 3.17 6.36
CA ASP A 63 -12.52 3.18 5.18
C ASP A 63 -12.02 4.13 4.10
N ALA A 64 -11.55 5.33 4.49
CA ALA A 64 -10.97 6.29 3.54
C ALA A 64 -9.65 5.77 2.93
N LEU A 65 -8.83 5.07 3.73
CA LEU A 65 -7.68 4.34 3.21
C LEU A 65 -8.11 3.30 2.17
N LYS A 66 -9.10 2.45 2.47
CA LYS A 66 -9.59 1.42 1.54
C LYS A 66 -10.08 2.01 0.23
N ASP A 67 -10.76 3.16 0.27
CA ASP A 67 -11.23 3.83 -0.94
C ASP A 67 -10.06 4.39 -1.77
N SER A 68 -9.08 5.05 -1.14
CA SER A 68 -7.83 5.49 -1.78
C SER A 68 -7.09 4.32 -2.46
N LEU A 69 -6.96 3.19 -1.75
CA LEU A 69 -6.28 2.00 -2.27
C LEU A 69 -7.02 1.38 -3.46
N ARG A 70 -8.36 1.34 -3.45
CA ARG A 70 -9.14 0.86 -4.61
C ARG A 70 -8.93 1.73 -5.84
N GLU A 71 -8.90 3.04 -5.67
CA GLU A 71 -8.63 3.98 -6.77
C GLU A 71 -7.24 3.74 -7.36
N LYS A 72 -6.21 3.70 -6.51
CA LYS A 72 -4.80 3.44 -6.91
C LYS A 72 -4.65 2.09 -7.61
N LEU A 73 -5.21 1.02 -7.03
CA LEU A 73 -5.19 -0.33 -7.60
C LEU A 73 -5.81 -0.35 -9.01
N SER A 74 -6.97 0.30 -9.17
CA SER A 74 -7.67 0.35 -10.46
C SER A 74 -6.91 1.13 -11.53
N ALA A 75 -6.10 2.12 -11.14
CA ALA A 75 -5.28 2.90 -12.05
C ALA A 75 -4.04 2.11 -12.49
N LEU A 76 -3.36 1.46 -11.55
CA LEU A 76 -2.09 0.78 -11.79
C LEU A 76 -2.24 -0.60 -12.45
N ARG A 77 -3.35 -1.32 -12.21
CA ARG A 77 -3.63 -2.59 -12.91
C ARG A 77 -4.07 -2.41 -14.38
N LYS A 78 -4.42 -1.18 -14.79
CA LYS A 78 -4.82 -0.84 -16.17
C LYS A 78 -3.69 -0.23 -17.00
N ALA A 79 -2.61 0.19 -16.34
CA ALA A 79 -1.41 0.76 -16.97
C ALA A 79 -0.52 -0.36 -17.51
#